data_AF-A0AA87B7K3-F1
#
_entry.id   AF-A0AA87B7K3-F1
#
_cell.length_a   1.000
_cell.length_b   1.000
_cell.length_c   1.000
_cell.angle_alpha   90.00
_cell.angle_beta   90.00
_cell.angle_gamma   90.00
#
_symmetry.space_group_name_H-M   'P 1'
#
loop_
_entity.id
_entity.type
_entity.pdbx_description
1 polymer ?
#
loop_
_entity_poly.entity_id
_entity_poly.type
_entity_poly.pdbx_seq_one_letter_code
_entity_poly.pdbx_strand_id
1 'polypeptide(L)'
;MENKKNHLTLEKIYSVLKDNPTASIREILEVLNIDFEDWYSINRKMLKFKRSNKINYERVGQDIINIEIIDKKFLNKINTKQLTYEMERNAIFLHLKIIDELDKLIFNNATSTRDKLKAIELRQREYKYENNQHAVEYYKLKEKEV
;
A
#
# COMPACT_ATOMS: atom_id res chain seq x y z
N MET A 1 -4.69 -7.66 28.96
CA MET A 1 -4.46 -7.41 27.52
C MET A 1 -3.08 -7.97 27.20
N GLU A 2 -2.99 -9.10 26.51
CA GLU A 2 -1.70 -9.65 26.11
C GLU A 2 -1.02 -8.67 25.15
N ASN A 3 0.13 -8.14 25.54
CA ASN A 3 1.05 -7.46 24.63
C ASN A 3 1.41 -8.44 23.53
N LYS A 4 0.79 -8.32 22.34
CA LYS A 4 1.23 -9.04 21.14
C LYS A 4 2.68 -8.63 20.90
N LYS A 5 3.64 -9.46 21.33
CA LYS A 5 5.06 -9.27 21.06
C LYS A 5 5.20 -8.99 19.56
N ASN A 6 5.78 -7.85 19.22
CA ASN A 6 5.78 -7.32 17.86
C ASN A 6 6.72 -8.17 16.98
N HIS A 7 6.29 -9.33 16.52
CA HIS A 7 7.22 -10.29 15.89
C HIS A 7 7.71 -9.83 14.51
N LEU A 8 8.99 -10.07 14.22
CA LEU A 8 9.57 -9.91 12.88
C LEU A 8 8.88 -10.86 11.88
N THR A 9 8.45 -10.40 10.71
CA THR A 9 7.87 -11.26 9.67
C THR A 9 8.49 -10.92 8.33
N LEU A 10 8.33 -11.80 7.34
CA LEU A 10 8.80 -11.54 5.97
C LEU A 10 8.13 -10.28 5.38
N GLU A 11 6.85 -10.05 5.70
CA GLU A 11 6.10 -8.85 5.32
C GLU A 11 6.72 -7.57 5.89
N LYS A 12 7.13 -7.58 7.17
CA LYS A 12 7.76 -6.42 7.80
C LYS A 12 9.19 -6.16 7.31
N ILE A 13 9.95 -7.23 7.06
CA ILE A 13 11.27 -7.12 6.43
C ILE A 13 11.10 -6.49 5.05
N TYR A 14 10.16 -6.99 4.24
CA TYR A 14 9.86 -6.44 2.92
C TYR A 14 9.46 -4.95 2.97
N SER A 15 8.60 -4.56 3.93
CA SER A 15 8.14 -3.18 4.01
C SER A 15 9.28 -2.19 4.26
N VAL A 16 10.26 -2.55 5.11
CA VAL A 16 11.42 -1.69 5.35
C VAL A 16 12.37 -1.69 4.15
N LEU A 17 12.65 -2.87 3.57
CA LEU A 17 13.54 -2.99 2.41
C LEU A 17 13.00 -2.31 1.15
N LYS A 18 11.68 -2.13 1.05
CA LYS A 18 11.06 -1.38 -0.07
C LYS A 18 11.53 0.07 -0.10
N ASP A 19 11.67 0.69 1.08
CA ASP A 19 12.04 2.10 1.21
C ASP A 19 13.55 2.27 1.45
N ASN A 20 14.20 1.27 2.05
CA ASN A 20 15.65 1.22 2.27
C ASN A 20 16.23 -0.17 1.89
N PRO A 21 16.56 -0.39 0.60
CA PRO A 21 16.97 -1.71 0.09
C PRO A 21 18.25 -2.27 0.68
N THR A 22 19.12 -1.41 1.23
CA THR A 22 20.40 -1.79 1.82
C THR A 22 20.34 -1.96 3.33
N ALA A 23 19.15 -1.80 3.93
CA ALA A 23 19.00 -1.83 5.38
C ALA A 23 19.54 -3.13 5.99
N SER A 24 20.37 -3.00 7.00
CA SER A 24 20.79 -4.16 7.80
C SER A 24 19.62 -4.66 8.65
N ILE A 25 19.75 -5.88 9.17
CA ILE A 25 18.74 -6.39 10.09
C ILE A 25 18.60 -5.47 11.31
N ARG A 26 19.69 -4.90 11.86
CA ARG A 26 19.62 -3.95 12.99
C ARG A 26 18.74 -2.75 12.67
N GLU A 27 18.99 -2.13 11.52
CA GLU A 27 18.21 -0.98 11.05
C GLU A 27 16.74 -1.35 10.84
N ILE A 28 16.45 -2.53 10.29
CA ILE A 28 15.07 -3.04 10.15
C ILE A 28 14.39 -3.19 11.52
N LEU A 29 15.11 -3.72 12.51
CA LEU A 29 14.57 -3.92 13.85
C LEU A 29 14.26 -2.60 14.55
N GLU A 30 15.15 -1.61 14.39
CA GLU A 30 14.99 -0.24 14.90
C GLU A 30 13.78 0.47 14.26
N VAL A 31 13.67 0.44 12.92
CA VAL A 31 12.55 1.05 12.19
C VAL A 31 11.21 0.44 12.60
N LEU A 32 11.17 -0.86 12.85
CA LEU A 32 9.95 -1.57 13.25
C LEU A 32 9.63 -1.45 14.75
N ASN A 33 10.50 -0.79 15.53
CA ASN A 33 10.44 -0.71 16.99
C ASN A 33 10.16 -2.08 17.61
N ILE A 34 10.98 -3.06 17.25
CA ILE A 34 10.87 -4.40 17.81
C ILE A 34 12.00 -4.61 18.80
N ASP A 35 11.62 -4.77 20.07
CA ASP A 35 12.53 -5.21 21.12
C ASP A 35 12.77 -6.71 21.02
N PHE A 36 14.04 -7.11 21.04
CA PHE A 36 14.42 -8.52 21.05
C PHE A 36 15.34 -8.82 22.22
N GLU A 37 15.02 -9.90 22.93
CA GLU A 37 15.73 -10.34 24.13
C GLU A 37 17.17 -10.80 23.82
N ASP A 38 17.43 -11.37 22.63
CA ASP A 38 18.76 -11.87 22.23
C ASP A 38 18.93 -11.96 20.69
N TRP A 39 20.11 -11.55 20.22
CA TRP A 39 20.63 -11.72 18.85
C TRP A 39 20.57 -13.15 18.34
N TYR A 40 20.71 -14.15 19.22
CA TYR A 40 20.60 -15.55 18.82
C TYR A 40 19.21 -15.89 18.27
N SER A 41 18.14 -15.28 18.82
CA SER A 41 16.76 -15.49 18.36
C SER A 41 16.54 -14.92 16.95
N ILE A 42 17.08 -13.71 16.70
CA ILE A 42 17.06 -13.10 15.36
C ILE A 42 17.80 -13.98 14.36
N ASN A 43 19.01 -14.41 14.71
CA ASN A 43 19.83 -15.27 13.86
C ASN A 43 19.10 -16.58 13.51
N ARG A 44 18.50 -17.23 14.50
CA ARG A 44 17.71 -18.46 14.29
C ARG A 44 16.54 -18.21 13.33
N LYS A 45 15.88 -17.07 13.45
CA LYS A 45 14.75 -16.68 12.61
C LYS A 45 15.15 -16.39 11.17
N MET A 46 16.21 -15.60 10.97
CA MET A 46 16.78 -15.32 9.65
C MET A 46 17.29 -16.59 8.99
N LEU A 47 17.96 -17.47 9.75
CA LEU A 47 18.36 -18.79 9.26
C LEU A 47 17.18 -19.66 8.84
N LYS A 48 16.06 -19.62 9.59
CA LYS A 48 14.82 -20.32 9.20
C LYS A 48 14.29 -19.80 7.87
N PHE A 49 14.25 -18.49 7.66
CA PHE A 49 13.85 -17.92 6.38
C PHE A 49 14.80 -18.31 5.24
N LYS A 50 16.11 -18.28 5.46
CA LYS A 50 17.11 -18.71 4.48
C LYS A 50 16.97 -20.19 4.11
N ARG A 51 16.85 -21.07 5.11
CA ARG A 51 16.66 -22.53 4.90
C ARG A 51 15.35 -22.88 4.19
N SER A 52 14.33 -22.04 4.32
CA SER A 52 13.05 -22.20 3.62
C SER A 52 13.03 -21.52 2.24
N ASN A 53 14.19 -21.12 1.69
CA ASN A 53 14.32 -20.39 0.42
C ASN A 53 13.42 -19.15 0.36
N LYS A 54 13.31 -18.43 1.48
CA LYS A 54 12.50 -17.20 1.54
C LYS A 54 13.32 -15.93 1.38
N ILE A 55 14.54 -15.96 1.90
CA ILE A 55 15.47 -14.85 1.82
C ILE A 55 16.88 -15.35 1.51
N ASN A 56 17.68 -14.51 0.86
CA ASN A 56 19.12 -14.53 0.92
C ASN A 56 19.61 -13.37 1.78
N TYR A 57 20.83 -13.52 2.31
CA TYR A 57 21.52 -12.46 3.02
C TYR A 57 22.99 -12.81 3.19
N GLU A 58 23.78 -11.78 3.44
CA GLU A 58 25.17 -11.86 3.84
C GLU A 58 25.30 -11.58 5.34
N ARG A 59 26.35 -12.13 5.95
CA ARG A 59 26.64 -11.92 7.37
C ARG A 59 28.01 -11.27 7.49
N VAL A 60 28.06 -10.10 8.09
CA VAL A 60 29.30 -9.36 8.35
C VAL A 60 29.42 -9.15 9.85
N GLY A 61 30.37 -9.86 10.46
CA GLY A 61 30.50 -9.93 11.92
C GLY A 61 29.22 -10.47 12.58
N GLN A 62 28.61 -9.65 13.43
CA GLN A 62 27.37 -9.99 14.14
C GLN A 62 26.11 -9.57 13.39
N ASP A 63 26.22 -8.80 12.30
CA ASP A 63 25.07 -8.25 11.60
C ASP A 63 24.73 -9.01 10.32
N ILE A 64 23.48 -8.86 9.87
CA ILE A 64 22.95 -9.42 8.63
C ILE A 64 22.62 -8.27 7.68
N ILE A 65 23.24 -8.29 6.51
CA ILE A 65 23.14 -7.24 5.49
C ILE A 65 22.76 -7.86 4.14
N ASN A 66 22.52 -7.01 3.14
CA ASN A 66 22.19 -7.44 1.77
C ASN A 66 21.04 -8.46 1.77
N ILE A 67 19.99 -8.16 2.53
CA ILE A 67 18.84 -9.05 2.70
C ILE A 67 17.99 -8.98 1.43
N GLU A 68 17.89 -10.09 0.73
CA GLU A 68 17.07 -10.22 -0.47
C GLU A 68 15.91 -11.16 -0.21
N ILE A 69 14.69 -10.76 -0.55
CA ILE A 69 13.52 -11.66 -0.49
C ILE A 69 13.40 -12.41 -1.80
N ILE A 70 13.54 -13.74 -1.73
CA ILE A 70 13.52 -14.65 -2.89
C ILE A 70 12.30 -15.58 -2.91
N ASP A 71 11.41 -15.48 -1.90
CA ASP A 71 10.15 -16.23 -1.85
C ASP A 71 9.22 -15.81 -2.98
N LYS A 72 9.25 -16.53 -4.11
CA LYS A 72 8.41 -16.24 -5.29
C LYS A 72 6.92 -16.20 -4.97
N LYS A 73 6.43 -17.08 -4.08
CA LYS A 73 5.00 -17.11 -3.72
C LYS A 73 4.62 -15.86 -2.95
N PHE A 74 5.48 -15.44 -2.02
CA PHE A 74 5.30 -14.20 -1.29
C PHE A 74 5.35 -12.98 -2.22
N LEU A 75 6.36 -12.86 -3.08
CA LEU A 75 6.50 -11.76 -4.03
C LEU A 75 5.30 -11.68 -4.98
N ASN A 76 4.87 -12.82 -5.52
CA ASN A 76 3.66 -12.86 -6.36
C ASN A 76 2.43 -12.38 -5.59
N LYS A 77 2.24 -12.82 -4.34
CA LYS A 77 1.12 -12.37 -3.50
C LYS A 77 1.16 -10.85 -3.25
N ILE A 78 2.33 -10.27 -3.01
CA ILE A 78 2.49 -8.82 -2.84
C ILE A 78 2.16 -8.09 -4.14
N ASN A 79 2.72 -8.53 -5.27
CA ASN A 79 2.48 -7.92 -6.58
C ASN A 79 0.99 -8.00 -6.97
N THR A 80 0.33 -9.14 -6.73
CA THR A 80 -1.11 -9.27 -6.96
C THR A 80 -1.91 -8.32 -6.08
N LYS A 81 -1.59 -8.21 -4.79
CA LYS A 81 -2.27 -7.25 -3.89
C LYS A 81 -2.09 -5.80 -4.35
N GLN A 82 -0.87 -5.43 -4.77
CA GLN A 82 -0.58 -4.09 -5.30
C GLN A 82 -1.38 -3.84 -6.59
N LEU A 83 -1.39 -4.79 -7.52
CA LEU A 83 -2.17 -4.70 -8.74
C LEU A 83 -3.67 -4.55 -8.45
N THR A 84 -4.22 -5.36 -7.53
CA THR A 84 -5.63 -5.25 -7.14
C THR A 84 -5.92 -3.88 -6.52
N TYR A 85 -5.06 -3.38 -5.63
CA TYR A 85 -5.19 -2.05 -5.04
C TYR A 85 -5.15 -0.94 -6.10
N GLU A 86 -4.24 -1.01 -7.06
CA GLU A 86 -4.15 -0.05 -8.17
C GLU A 86 -5.37 -0.11 -9.09
N MET A 87 -5.85 -1.32 -9.40
CA MET A 87 -7.06 -1.50 -10.20
C MET A 87 -8.30 -0.93 -9.50
N GLU A 88 -8.47 -1.22 -8.20
CA GLU A 88 -9.53 -0.65 -7.38
C GLU A 88 -9.44 0.87 -7.36
N ARG A 89 -8.26 1.42 -7.04
CA ARG A 89 -8.01 2.86 -7.05
C ARG A 89 -8.36 3.50 -8.39
N ASN A 90 -7.90 2.93 -9.50
CA ASN A 90 -8.16 3.46 -10.83
C ASN A 90 -9.65 3.42 -11.20
N ALA A 91 -10.36 2.36 -10.80
CA ALA A 91 -11.82 2.30 -10.98
C ALA A 91 -12.52 3.43 -10.21
N ILE A 92 -12.15 3.66 -8.93
CA ILE A 92 -12.70 4.76 -8.13
C ILE A 92 -12.39 6.11 -8.78
N PHE A 93 -11.16 6.33 -9.25
CA PHE A 93 -10.76 7.58 -9.90
C PHE A 93 -11.59 7.88 -11.17
N LEU A 94 -11.91 6.85 -11.96
CA LEU A 94 -12.79 7.01 -13.12
C LEU A 94 -14.19 7.48 -12.71
N HIS A 95 -14.76 6.89 -11.66
CA HIS A 95 -16.08 7.29 -11.14
C HIS A 95 -16.06 8.73 -10.59
N LEU A 96 -15.01 9.13 -9.86
CA LEU A 96 -14.87 10.49 -9.35
C LEU A 96 -14.68 11.53 -10.48
N LYS A 97 -14.00 11.15 -11.57
CA LYS A 97 -13.92 11.98 -12.76
C LYS A 97 -15.28 12.16 -13.46
N ILE A 98 -16.09 11.10 -13.52
CA ILE A 98 -17.46 11.17 -14.05
C ILE A 98 -18.30 12.14 -13.21
N ILE A 99 -18.21 12.02 -11.89
CA ILE A 99 -18.81 12.94 -10.91
C ILE A 99 -18.44 14.39 -11.27
N ASP A 100 -17.16 14.71 -11.40
CA ASP A 100 -16.71 16.05 -11.77
C ASP A 100 -17.32 16.58 -13.08
N GLU A 101 -17.40 15.75 -14.12
CA GLU A 101 -18.02 16.13 -15.39
C GLU A 101 -19.53 16.35 -15.26
N LEU A 102 -20.21 15.53 -14.46
CA LEU A 102 -21.63 15.71 -14.16
C LEU A 102 -21.88 17.01 -13.38
N ASP A 103 -21.02 17.36 -12.43
CA ASP A 103 -21.13 18.65 -11.71
C ASP A 103 -21.04 19.84 -12.66
N LYS A 104 -20.07 19.82 -13.58
CA LYS A 104 -19.96 20.86 -14.60
C LYS A 104 -21.26 21.01 -15.40
N LEU A 105 -21.91 19.91 -15.77
CA LEU A 105 -23.18 19.95 -16.50
C LEU A 105 -24.33 20.49 -15.64
N ILE A 106 -24.41 20.08 -14.37
CA ILE A 106 -25.46 20.47 -13.43
C ILE A 106 -25.40 21.98 -13.15
N PHE A 107 -24.19 22.50 -12.89
CA PHE A 107 -23.97 23.89 -12.50
C PHE A 107 -23.74 24.84 -13.69
N ASN A 108 -23.66 24.34 -14.93
CA ASN A 108 -23.57 25.20 -16.11
C ASN A 108 -24.92 25.83 -16.46
N ASN A 109 -24.97 27.15 -16.56
CA ASN A 109 -26.17 27.91 -16.90
C ASN A 109 -26.68 27.66 -18.33
N ALA A 110 -25.81 27.28 -19.27
CA ALA A 110 -26.17 26.99 -20.65
C ALA A 110 -26.78 25.60 -20.87
N THR A 111 -26.61 24.67 -19.92
CA THR A 111 -27.15 23.31 -20.02
C THR A 111 -28.67 23.32 -19.85
N SER A 112 -29.40 22.60 -20.72
CA SER A 112 -30.86 22.52 -20.65
C SER A 112 -31.34 21.91 -19.33
N THR A 113 -32.54 22.29 -18.87
CA THR A 113 -33.13 21.72 -17.63
C THR A 113 -33.26 20.20 -17.71
N ARG A 114 -33.61 19.66 -18.88
CA ARG A 114 -33.72 18.21 -19.10
C ARG A 114 -32.38 17.50 -18.89
N ASP A 115 -31.31 18.05 -19.45
CA ASP A 115 -29.99 17.44 -19.35
C ASP A 115 -29.42 17.58 -17.94
N LYS A 116 -29.70 18.69 -17.24
CA LYS A 116 -29.38 18.85 -15.82
C LYS A 116 -30.03 17.79 -14.95
N LEU A 117 -31.33 17.55 -15.13
CA LEU A 117 -32.05 16.52 -14.37
C LEU A 117 -31.46 15.12 -14.62
N LYS A 118 -31.11 14.80 -15.87
CA LYS A 118 -30.45 13.53 -16.20
C LYS A 118 -29.05 13.44 -15.56
N ALA A 119 -28.29 14.53 -15.54
CA ALA A 119 -26.98 14.56 -14.91
C ALA A 119 -27.07 14.37 -13.39
N ILE A 120 -28.07 14.97 -12.72
CA ILE A 120 -28.35 14.76 -11.29
C ILE A 120 -28.65 13.29 -11.01
N GLU A 121 -29.52 12.66 -11.82
CA GLU A 121 -29.87 11.25 -11.66
C GLU A 121 -28.63 10.34 -11.80
N LEU A 122 -27.78 10.59 -12.79
CA LEU A 122 -26.53 9.85 -12.97
C LEU A 122 -25.57 10.08 -11.80
N ARG A 123 -25.45 11.32 -11.33
CA ARG A 123 -24.57 11.67 -10.22
C ARG A 123 -24.95 10.95 -8.93
N GLN A 124 -26.24 10.82 -8.65
CA GLN A 124 -26.73 10.08 -7.47
C GLN A 124 -26.30 8.60 -7.46
N ARG A 125 -26.15 7.97 -8.62
CA ARG A 125 -25.67 6.57 -8.73
C ARG A 125 -24.20 6.44 -8.35
N GLU A 126 -23.44 7.51 -8.55
CA GLU A 126 -21.99 7.56 -8.30
C GLU A 126 -21.65 7.96 -6.86
N TYR A 127 -22.62 8.48 -6.08
CA TYR A 127 -22.41 9.00 -4.72
C TYR A 127 -21.66 8.06 -3.77
N LYS A 128 -21.84 6.74 -3.94
CA LYS A 128 -21.13 5.71 -3.16
C LYS A 128 -19.59 5.78 -3.28
N TYR A 129 -19.06 6.38 -4.34
CA TYR A 129 -17.63 6.49 -4.59
C TYR A 129 -16.99 7.71 -3.92
N GLU A 130 -17.75 8.74 -3.56
CA GLU A 130 -17.24 9.94 -2.86
C GLU A 130 -16.76 9.63 -1.43
N ASN A 131 -17.35 8.62 -0.80
CA ASN A 131 -16.99 8.19 0.56
C ASN A 131 -15.91 7.09 0.58
N ASN A 132 -15.28 6.80 -0.57
CA ASN A 132 -14.24 5.79 -0.65
C ASN A 132 -12.90 6.33 -0.13
N GLN A 133 -12.06 5.47 0.45
CA GLN A 133 -10.71 5.85 0.92
C GLN A 133 -9.85 6.53 -0.16
N HIS A 134 -10.02 6.14 -1.43
CA HIS A 134 -9.29 6.69 -2.56
C HIS A 134 -9.81 8.06 -3.01
N ALA A 135 -11.01 8.48 -2.57
CA ALA A 135 -11.56 9.77 -2.95
C ALA A 135 -10.76 10.94 -2.36
N VAL A 136 -10.27 10.81 -1.13
CA VAL A 136 -9.40 11.81 -0.50
C VAL A 136 -8.10 11.98 -1.29
N GLU A 137 -7.54 10.88 -1.78
CA GLU A 137 -6.33 10.91 -2.62
C GLU A 137 -6.59 11.60 -3.95
N TYR A 138 -7.70 11.26 -4.62
CA TYR A 138 -8.11 11.86 -5.89
C TYR A 138 -8.19 13.39 -5.83
N TYR A 139 -8.93 13.92 -4.86
CA TYR A 139 -9.12 15.37 -4.75
C TYR A 139 -7.82 16.11 -4.39
N LYS A 140 -6.95 15.51 -3.56
CA LYS A 140 -5.62 16.07 -3.28
C LYS A 140 -4.71 16.12 -4.51
N LEU A 141 -4.80 15.15 -5.41
CA LEU A 141 -4.03 15.14 -6.65
C LEU A 141 -4.56 16.21 -7.61
N LYS A 142 -5.89 16.31 -7.74
CA LYS A 142 -6.55 17.32 -8.57
C LYS A 142 -6.23 18.75 -8.13
N GLU A 143 -6.18 19.03 -6.83
CA GLU A 143 -5.79 20.34 -6.29
C GLU A 143 -4.35 20.75 -6.65
N LYS A 144 -3.46 19.80 -6.92
CA LYS A 144 -2.07 20.07 -7.33
C LYS A 144 -1.92 20.33 -8.83
N GLU A 145 -2.92 19.98 -9.64
CA GLU A 145 -2.93 20.19 -11.09
C GLU A 145 -3.49 21.57 -11.49
N VAL A 146 -4.02 22.34 -10.52
CA VAL A 146 -4.57 23.69 -10.68
C VAL A 146 -3.55 24.73 -10.23
#